data_AF-A0A367KP49-F1
#
_entry.id   AF-A0A367KP49-F1
#
_cell.length_a   1.000
_cell.length_b   1.000
_cell.length_c   1.000
_cell.angle_alpha   90.00
_cell.angle_beta   90.00
_cell.angle_gamma   90.00
#
_symmetry.space_group_name_H-M   'P 1'
#
loop_
_entity.id
_entity.type
_entity.pdbx_description
1 polymer ?
#
loop_
_entity_poly.entity_id
_entity_poly.type
_entity_poly.pdbx_seq_one_letter_code
_entity_poly.pdbx_strand_id
1 'polypeptide(L)'
;NAATNPPVENKPNPFSFSKVLEDLSKVPIQETSKIYVSLIPPSLANLYQKQTVQHTNFRIDNISSSTRFTELPEQAQKELDELEKYIRLEGQRSDYIKNHAASQQIQKMETCKQDTETLSQKTDALSSMLKSCLESTQSLYDTVREQLRRANDVCATIEAYRHPGTERRWLFGHSNKDDYFSLLASELSTRMEEYEKYIWEIERTAESWRENRNQAPQDIARILQNQNGYLLALADRVSFLHGRIEREKAFYEQHFKPNA
;
A
#
# COMPACT_ATOMS: atom_id res chain seq x y z
N ASN A 1 50.31 23.48 10.73
CA ASN A 1 50.01 22.21 10.03
C ASN A 1 48.55 22.18 9.62
N ALA A 2 48.25 22.82 8.50
CA ALA A 2 46.94 22.78 7.86
C ALA A 2 46.97 21.65 6.82
N ALA A 3 46.14 20.62 7.00
CA ALA A 3 45.99 19.52 6.06
C ALA A 3 44.74 19.76 5.22
N THR A 4 44.95 20.22 3.99
CA THR A 4 43.95 20.41 2.95
C THR A 4 43.58 19.05 2.34
N ASN A 5 42.36 18.57 2.58
CA ASN A 5 41.82 17.42 1.86
C ASN A 5 41.42 17.83 0.42
N PRO A 6 41.67 16.99 -0.60
CA PRO A 6 41.29 17.29 -1.98
C PRO A 6 39.77 17.16 -2.20
N PRO A 7 39.18 17.83 -3.21
CA PRO A 7 37.75 17.83 -3.45
C PRO A 7 37.29 16.47 -3.97
N VAL A 8 36.31 15.88 -3.30
CA VAL A 8 35.65 14.64 -3.72
C VAL A 8 34.86 14.93 -4.99
N GLU A 9 35.34 14.41 -6.11
CA GLU A 9 34.63 14.36 -7.39
C GLU A 9 33.28 13.65 -7.18
N ASN A 10 32.20 14.43 -7.21
CA ASN A 10 30.85 13.98 -6.96
C ASN A 10 30.34 13.24 -8.22
N LYS A 11 30.70 11.95 -8.35
CA LYS A 11 30.16 11.09 -9.41
C LYS A 11 28.63 11.04 -9.26
N PRO A 12 27.85 11.39 -10.28
CA PRO A 12 26.40 11.40 -10.18
C PRO A 12 25.90 9.97 -9.92
N ASN A 13 25.23 9.80 -8.78
CA ASN A 13 24.67 8.52 -8.34
C ASN A 13 23.76 7.95 -9.45
N PRO A 14 24.06 6.77 -10.02
CA PRO A 14 23.30 6.18 -11.12
C PRO A 14 21.84 5.85 -10.73
N PHE A 15 21.51 5.89 -9.44
CA PHE A 15 20.15 5.67 -8.91
C PHE A 15 19.45 6.96 -8.45
N SER A 16 19.97 8.14 -8.82
CA SER A 16 19.31 9.40 -8.49
C SER A 16 17.96 9.51 -9.21
N PHE A 17 16.91 9.83 -8.46
CA PHE A 17 15.55 10.03 -8.97
C PHE A 17 15.50 11.04 -10.12
N SER A 18 16.36 12.07 -10.10
CA SER A 18 16.48 13.05 -11.18
C SER A 18 16.91 12.41 -12.51
N LYS A 19 17.79 11.41 -12.47
CA LYS A 19 18.29 10.71 -13.66
C LYS A 19 17.26 9.70 -14.18
N VAL A 20 16.52 9.05 -13.29
CA VAL A 20 15.41 8.16 -13.65
C VAL A 20 14.28 8.93 -14.35
N LEU A 21 13.96 10.14 -13.88
CA LEU A 21 13.00 11.03 -14.54
C LEU A 21 13.49 11.53 -15.90
N GLU A 22 14.77 11.86 -16.00
CA GLU A 22 15.38 12.29 -17.27
C GLU A 22 15.42 11.16 -18.29
N ASP A 23 15.72 9.92 -17.86
CA ASP A 23 15.71 8.72 -18.71
C ASP A 23 14.28 8.37 -19.16
N LEU A 24 13.27 8.52 -18.28
CA LEU A 24 11.86 8.37 -18.63
C LEU A 24 11.38 9.44 -19.64
N SER A 25 11.91 10.66 -19.55
CA SER A 25 11.55 11.75 -20.48
C SER A 25 12.20 11.61 -21.86
N LYS A 26 13.29 10.84 -21.97
CA LYS A 26 14.03 10.57 -23.21
C LYS A 26 13.55 9.32 -23.96
N VAL A 27 12.61 8.55 -23.39
CA VAL A 27 11.94 7.47 -24.11
C VAL A 27 11.04 8.12 -25.16
N PRO A 28 11.32 7.96 -26.48
CA PRO A 28 10.41 8.45 -27.50
C PRO A 28 9.08 7.72 -27.31
N ILE A 29 7.98 8.47 -27.40
CA ILE A 29 6.60 7.96 -27.39
C ILE A 29 6.49 6.97 -28.55
N GLN A 30 6.81 5.70 -28.28
CA GLN A 30 6.74 4.62 -29.22
C GLN A 30 5.36 3.99 -29.06
N GLU A 31 4.64 4.00 -30.17
CA GLU A 31 3.29 3.48 -30.34
C GLU A 31 3.05 2.23 -29.50
N THR A 32 1.95 2.27 -28.75
CA THR A 32 1.43 1.28 -27.79
C THR A 32 1.19 -0.12 -28.38
N SER A 33 1.51 -0.34 -29.65
CA SER A 33 1.40 -1.61 -30.37
C SER A 33 2.56 -2.59 -30.07
N LYS A 34 3.69 -2.15 -29.52
CA LYS A 34 4.87 -3.03 -29.29
C LYS A 34 4.96 -3.66 -27.89
N ILE A 35 4.23 -3.17 -26.89
CA ILE A 35 4.29 -3.71 -25.52
C ILE A 35 3.61 -5.09 -25.44
N TYR A 36 2.62 -5.38 -26.29
CA TYR A 36 2.02 -6.71 -26.37
C TYR A 36 2.98 -7.79 -26.92
N VAL A 37 4.09 -7.41 -27.56
CA VAL A 37 5.03 -8.37 -28.15
C VAL A 37 6.05 -8.90 -27.12
N SER A 38 6.34 -8.16 -26.04
CA SER A 38 7.39 -8.55 -25.08
C SER A 38 6.95 -9.49 -23.96
N LEU A 39 5.66 -9.84 -23.87
CA LEU A 39 5.11 -10.79 -22.89
C LEU A 39 5.00 -12.22 -23.43
N ILE A 40 5.54 -12.44 -24.64
CA ILE A 40 5.58 -13.75 -25.27
C ILE A 40 6.93 -14.41 -24.87
N PRO A 41 6.95 -15.44 -24.01
CA PRO A 41 8.19 -16.19 -23.75
C PRO A 41 8.80 -16.67 -25.08
N PRO A 42 10.14 -16.73 -25.22
CA PRO A 42 10.82 -17.06 -26.48
C PRO A 42 10.44 -18.44 -27.05
N SER A 43 9.78 -19.30 -26.26
CA SER A 43 9.19 -20.56 -26.72
C SER A 43 7.96 -20.40 -27.63
N LEU A 44 7.26 -19.26 -27.57
CA LEU A 44 6.09 -18.97 -28.39
C LEU A 44 6.42 -18.14 -29.65
N ALA A 45 7.63 -17.54 -29.75
CA ALA A 45 8.06 -16.80 -30.93
C ALA A 45 8.18 -17.70 -32.18
N ASN A 46 8.51 -18.98 -31.99
CA ASN A 46 8.57 -19.97 -33.07
C ASN A 46 7.19 -20.41 -33.59
N LEU A 47 6.09 -19.99 -32.97
CA LEU A 47 4.73 -20.36 -33.39
C LEU A 47 4.10 -19.39 -34.40
N TYR A 48 4.78 -18.28 -34.71
CA TYR A 48 4.35 -17.31 -35.73
C TYR A 48 4.96 -17.56 -37.11
N GLN A 49 5.36 -18.80 -37.42
CA GLN A 49 5.60 -19.16 -38.80
C GLN A 49 4.23 -19.33 -39.50
N LYS A 50 3.71 -18.21 -40.03
CA LYS A 50 2.65 -18.22 -41.04
C LYS A 50 3.18 -19.01 -42.25
N GLN A 51 3.00 -20.32 -42.23
CA GLN A 51 3.20 -21.14 -43.41
C GLN A 51 1.96 -20.95 -44.28
N THR A 52 2.00 -19.93 -45.13
CA THR A 52 1.01 -19.74 -46.19
C THR A 52 1.09 -20.92 -47.13
N VAL A 53 0.05 -21.74 -47.15
CA VAL A 53 -0.14 -22.81 -48.16
C VAL A 53 -0.12 -22.13 -49.52
N GLN A 54 0.90 -22.41 -50.34
CA GLN A 54 0.92 -21.94 -51.72
C GLN A 54 -0.10 -22.76 -52.51
N HIS A 55 -1.24 -22.16 -52.81
CA HIS A 55 -2.23 -22.76 -53.70
C HIS A 55 -1.65 -22.78 -55.12
N THR A 56 -1.25 -23.95 -55.62
CA THR A 56 -0.98 -24.11 -57.06
C THR A 56 -2.31 -24.31 -57.79
N ASN A 57 -2.45 -23.69 -58.96
CA ASN A 57 -3.66 -23.66 -59.78
C ASN A 57 -4.05 -25.07 -60.27
N PHE A 58 -4.79 -25.84 -59.47
CA PHE A 58 -5.50 -27.03 -59.94
C PHE A 58 -6.87 -26.64 -60.49
N ARG A 59 -7.15 -26.99 -61.75
CA ARG A 59 -8.53 -26.95 -62.28
C ARG A 59 -9.33 -28.11 -61.70
N ILE A 60 -10.34 -27.79 -60.90
CA ILE A 60 -11.21 -28.73 -60.16
C ILE A 60 -12.36 -29.24 -61.06
N ASP A 61 -12.16 -29.32 -62.38
CA ASP A 61 -13.29 -29.55 -63.30
C ASP A 61 -13.73 -31.03 -63.38
N ASN A 62 -13.10 -31.96 -62.66
CA ASN A 62 -13.41 -33.40 -62.71
C ASN A 62 -13.42 -34.15 -61.36
N ILE A 63 -13.39 -33.45 -60.22
CA ILE A 63 -13.40 -34.09 -58.90
C ILE A 63 -14.83 -34.08 -58.35
N SER A 64 -15.52 -35.21 -58.45
CA SER A 64 -16.84 -35.41 -57.84
C SER A 64 -16.69 -35.97 -56.42
N SER A 65 -17.66 -35.77 -55.52
CA SER A 65 -17.59 -36.24 -54.11
C SER A 65 -17.43 -37.77 -53.93
N SER A 66 -17.46 -38.53 -55.03
CA SER A 66 -17.28 -39.99 -55.10
C SER A 66 -15.89 -40.44 -55.58
N THR A 67 -14.98 -39.56 -55.99
CA THR A 67 -13.63 -39.98 -56.42
C THR A 67 -12.82 -40.52 -55.24
N ARG A 68 -12.25 -41.72 -55.41
CA ARG A 68 -11.43 -42.35 -54.37
C ARG A 68 -10.05 -41.71 -54.31
N PHE A 69 -9.42 -41.74 -53.14
CA PHE A 69 -8.10 -41.14 -52.89
C PHE A 69 -7.04 -41.58 -53.92
N THR A 70 -7.11 -42.84 -54.39
CA THR A 70 -6.20 -43.43 -55.37
C THR A 70 -6.39 -42.93 -56.81
N GLU A 71 -7.49 -42.24 -57.12
CA GLU A 71 -7.83 -41.73 -58.45
C GLU A 71 -7.47 -40.24 -58.63
N LEU A 72 -7.01 -39.60 -57.56
CA LEU A 72 -6.52 -38.22 -57.59
C LEU A 72 -5.11 -38.15 -58.21
N PRO A 73 -4.76 -37.06 -58.92
CA PRO A 73 -3.39 -36.81 -59.35
C PRO A 73 -2.42 -36.89 -58.16
N GLU A 74 -1.22 -37.45 -58.36
CA GLU A 74 -0.20 -37.67 -57.31
C GLU A 74 0.11 -36.41 -56.49
N GLN A 75 0.07 -35.25 -57.13
CA GLN A 75 0.24 -33.94 -56.49
C GLN A 75 -0.90 -33.59 -55.51
N ALA A 76 -2.16 -33.91 -55.85
CA ALA A 76 -3.32 -33.65 -54.99
C ALA A 76 -3.41 -34.62 -53.80
N GLN A 77 -2.95 -35.87 -53.99
CA GLN A 77 -2.81 -36.84 -52.88
C GLN A 77 -1.77 -36.35 -51.86
N LYS A 78 -0.64 -35.85 -52.34
CA LYS A 78 0.43 -35.31 -51.48
C LYS A 78 0.01 -34.05 -50.72
N GLU A 79 -0.73 -33.16 -51.37
CA GLU A 79 -1.30 -31.96 -50.71
C GLU A 79 -2.36 -32.33 -49.66
N LEU A 80 -3.19 -33.35 -49.91
CA LEU A 80 -4.16 -33.86 -48.92
C LEU A 80 -3.46 -34.53 -47.72
N ASP A 81 -2.41 -35.30 -47.94
CA ASP A 81 -1.61 -35.90 -46.85
C ASP A 81 -0.90 -34.83 -46.01
N GLU A 82 -0.36 -33.77 -46.64
CA GLU A 82 0.20 -32.63 -45.92
C GLU A 82 -0.85 -31.86 -45.12
N LEU A 83 -2.06 -31.70 -45.67
CA LEU A 83 -3.17 -31.06 -45.00
C LEU A 83 -3.69 -31.89 -43.81
N GLU A 84 -3.83 -33.21 -43.97
CA GLU A 84 -4.24 -34.10 -42.88
C GLU A 84 -3.19 -34.09 -41.75
N LYS A 85 -1.91 -34.13 -42.11
CA LYS A 85 -0.81 -34.03 -41.14
C LYS A 85 -0.84 -32.69 -40.40
N TYR A 86 -1.14 -31.60 -41.10
CA TYR A 86 -1.28 -30.27 -40.48
C TYR A 86 -2.48 -30.20 -39.54
N ILE A 87 -3.66 -30.68 -39.96
CA ILE A 87 -4.86 -30.73 -39.11
C ILE A 87 -4.61 -31.56 -37.86
N ARG A 88 -3.94 -32.71 -37.98
CA ARG A 88 -3.59 -33.56 -36.84
C ARG A 88 -2.62 -32.88 -35.88
N LEU A 89 -1.62 -32.17 -36.41
CA LEU A 89 -0.65 -31.42 -35.60
C LEU A 89 -1.33 -30.26 -34.86
N GLU A 90 -2.23 -29.54 -35.53
CA GLU A 90 -2.96 -28.43 -34.93
C GLU A 90 -3.96 -28.90 -33.88
N GLY A 91 -4.60 -30.06 -34.09
CA GLY A 91 -5.42 -30.74 -33.08
C GLY A 91 -4.61 -31.11 -31.83
N GLN A 92 -3.44 -31.73 -32.01
CA GLN A 92 -2.53 -32.04 -30.91
C GLN A 92 -2.04 -30.79 -30.16
N ARG A 93 -1.78 -29.69 -30.87
CA ARG A 93 -1.43 -28.39 -30.27
C ARG A 93 -2.58 -27.81 -29.45
N SER A 94 -3.80 -27.84 -30.00
CA SER A 94 -5.01 -27.38 -29.29
C SER A 94 -5.20 -28.17 -27.98
N ASP A 95 -5.07 -29.50 -28.03
CA ASP A 95 -5.20 -30.34 -26.85
C ASP A 95 -4.08 -30.09 -25.81
N TYR A 96 -2.85 -29.88 -26.28
CA TYR A 96 -1.73 -29.51 -25.40
C TYR A 96 -1.97 -28.16 -24.71
N ILE A 97 -2.43 -27.16 -25.45
CA ILE A 97 -2.73 -25.83 -24.90
C ILE A 97 -3.85 -25.92 -23.87
N LYS A 98 -4.93 -26.62 -24.21
CA LYS A 98 -6.11 -26.76 -23.35
C LYS A 98 -5.80 -27.51 -22.05
N ASN A 99 -5.05 -28.61 -22.14
CA ASN A 99 -4.86 -29.49 -21.00
C ASN A 99 -3.66 -29.11 -20.13
N HIS A 100 -2.60 -28.51 -20.70
CA HIS A 100 -1.34 -28.30 -19.98
C HIS A 100 -0.99 -26.81 -19.88
N ALA A 101 -0.90 -26.11 -21.02
CA ALA A 101 -0.41 -24.73 -21.01
C ALA A 101 -1.37 -23.77 -20.29
N ALA A 102 -2.67 -23.87 -20.56
CA ALA A 102 -3.68 -23.02 -19.94
C ALA A 102 -3.80 -23.27 -18.43
N SER A 103 -3.83 -24.53 -18.01
CA SER A 103 -3.93 -24.91 -16.60
C SER A 103 -2.73 -24.41 -15.77
N GLN A 104 -1.51 -24.61 -16.29
CA GLN A 104 -0.30 -24.10 -15.63
C GLN A 104 -0.26 -22.57 -15.57
N GLN A 105 -0.74 -21.89 -16.61
CA GLN A 105 -0.79 -20.43 -16.64
C GLN A 105 -1.83 -19.87 -15.65
N ILE A 106 -2.98 -20.52 -15.53
CA ILE A 106 -4.01 -20.17 -14.55
C ILE A 106 -3.48 -20.36 -13.12
N GLN A 107 -2.81 -21.48 -12.83
CA GLN A 107 -2.17 -21.68 -11.53
C GLN A 107 -1.15 -20.58 -11.22
N LYS A 108 -0.26 -20.25 -12.16
CA LYS A 108 0.72 -19.19 -11.97
C LYS A 108 0.07 -17.82 -11.74
N MET A 109 -1.02 -17.53 -12.45
CA MET A 109 -1.77 -16.28 -12.29
C MET A 109 -2.45 -16.22 -10.92
N GLU A 110 -3.02 -17.32 -10.44
CA GLU A 110 -3.63 -17.39 -9.12
C GLU A 110 -2.59 -17.26 -8.00
N THR A 111 -1.43 -17.93 -8.12
CA THR A 111 -0.33 -17.76 -7.18
C THR A 111 0.17 -16.32 -7.16
N CYS A 112 0.36 -15.70 -8.34
CA CYS A 112 0.76 -14.30 -8.43
C CYS A 112 -0.26 -13.35 -7.76
N LYS A 113 -1.56 -13.62 -7.94
CA LYS A 113 -2.63 -12.86 -7.28
C LYS A 113 -2.57 -13.00 -5.76
N GLN A 114 -2.42 -14.22 -5.25
CA GLN A 114 -2.27 -14.48 -3.81
C GLN A 114 -1.00 -13.82 -3.24
N ASP A 115 0.11 -13.91 -3.94
CA ASP A 115 1.36 -13.25 -3.55
C ASP A 115 1.21 -11.73 -3.51
N THR A 116 0.50 -11.15 -4.49
CA THR A 116 0.23 -9.71 -4.53
C THR A 116 -0.67 -9.27 -3.39
N GLU A 117 -1.72 -10.05 -3.08
CA GLU A 117 -2.64 -9.76 -1.98
C GLU A 117 -1.93 -9.85 -0.62
N THR A 118 -1.14 -10.89 -0.39
CA THR A 118 -0.34 -11.04 0.84
C THR A 118 0.71 -9.94 0.97
N LEU A 119 1.33 -9.51 -0.13
CA LEU A 119 2.27 -8.39 -0.12
C LEU A 119 1.57 -7.06 0.19
N SER A 120 0.36 -6.85 -0.34
CA SER A 120 -0.46 -5.66 0.00
C SER A 120 -0.75 -5.64 1.49
N GLN A 121 -1.25 -6.75 2.05
CA GLN A 121 -1.56 -6.86 3.48
C GLN A 121 -0.32 -6.60 4.36
N LYS A 122 0.84 -7.14 3.98
CA LYS A 122 2.11 -6.89 4.69
C LYS A 122 2.53 -5.42 4.62
N THR A 123 2.36 -4.79 3.45
CA THR A 123 2.66 -3.37 3.26
C THR A 123 1.77 -2.49 4.13
N ASP A 124 0.47 -2.79 4.18
CA ASP A 124 -0.50 -2.06 4.99
C ASP A 124 -0.22 -2.20 6.49
N ALA A 125 0.15 -3.42 6.93
CA ALA A 125 0.56 -3.68 8.31
C ALA A 125 1.84 -2.92 8.68
N LEU A 126 2.86 -2.94 7.81
CA LEU A 126 4.11 -2.19 8.01
C LEU A 126 3.87 -0.67 8.04
N SER A 127 3.04 -0.17 7.13
CA SER A 127 2.63 1.24 7.10
C SER A 127 1.96 1.67 8.40
N SER A 128 1.01 0.86 8.90
CA SER A 128 0.32 1.11 10.16
C SER A 128 1.27 1.09 11.36
N MET A 129 2.20 0.13 11.39
CA MET A 129 3.22 0.02 12.43
C MET A 129 4.19 1.22 12.41
N LEU A 130 4.61 1.66 11.23
CA LEU A 130 5.48 2.82 11.08
C LEU A 130 4.78 4.10 11.54
N LYS A 131 3.49 4.26 11.21
CA LYS A 131 2.68 5.38 11.69
C LYS A 131 2.59 5.40 13.23
N SER A 132 2.32 4.27 13.85
CA SER A 132 2.30 4.15 15.31
C SER A 132 3.67 4.44 15.94
N CYS A 133 4.76 3.99 15.32
CA CYS A 133 6.12 4.29 15.75
C CYS A 133 6.44 5.80 15.65
N LEU A 134 5.99 6.46 14.58
CA LEU A 134 6.12 7.90 14.40
C LEU A 134 5.38 8.67 15.49
N GLU A 135 4.11 8.31 15.76
CA GLU A 135 3.30 8.92 16.83
C GLU A 135 3.97 8.74 18.20
N SER A 136 4.49 7.54 18.48
CA SER A 136 5.23 7.24 19.71
C SER A 136 6.52 8.05 19.84
N THR A 137 7.26 8.21 18.74
CA THR A 137 8.49 9.00 18.70
C THR A 137 8.20 10.48 18.89
N GLN A 138 7.12 10.99 18.31
CA GLN A 138 6.69 12.38 18.48
C GLN A 138 6.29 12.65 19.93
N SER A 139 5.51 11.76 20.56
CA SER A 139 5.15 11.86 21.97
C SER A 139 6.38 11.83 22.88
N LEU A 140 7.36 10.97 22.59
CA LEU A 140 8.63 10.93 23.31
C LEU A 140 9.41 12.24 23.14
N TYR A 141 9.48 12.77 21.92
CA TYR A 141 10.15 14.04 21.63
C TYR A 141 9.51 15.20 22.43
N ASP A 142 8.19 15.29 22.43
CA ASP A 142 7.45 16.32 23.18
C ASP A 142 7.69 16.19 24.69
N THR A 143 7.72 14.95 25.19
CA THR A 143 8.03 14.67 26.60
C THR A 143 9.45 15.11 26.94
N VAL A 144 10.46 14.73 26.14
CA VAL A 144 11.86 15.11 26.36
C VAL A 144 12.03 16.63 26.30
N ARG A 145 11.37 17.30 25.35
CA ARG A 145 11.39 18.75 25.21
C ARG A 145 10.85 19.44 26.47
N GLU A 146 9.72 18.97 26.99
CA GLU A 146 9.13 19.51 28.21
C GLU A 146 10.03 19.25 29.44
N GLN A 147 10.61 18.05 29.56
CA GLN A 147 11.55 17.73 30.64
C GLN A 147 12.83 18.58 30.56
N LEU A 148 13.35 18.85 29.36
CA LEU A 148 14.50 19.73 29.18
C LEU A 148 14.16 21.18 29.58
N ARG A 149 12.95 21.65 29.25
CA ARG A 149 12.46 22.97 29.69
C ARG A 149 12.45 23.05 31.21
N ARG A 150 11.85 22.05 31.87
CA ARG A 150 11.80 21.94 33.35
C ARG A 150 13.20 21.91 33.97
N ALA A 151 14.13 21.14 33.40
CA ALA A 151 15.52 21.08 33.88
C ALA A 151 16.23 22.43 33.74
N ASN A 152 16.02 23.14 32.63
CA ASN A 152 16.58 24.47 32.41
C ASN A 152 16.03 25.49 33.42
N ASP A 153 14.74 25.44 33.75
CA ASP A 153 14.13 26.31 34.77
C ASP A 153 14.75 26.06 36.16
N VAL A 154 15.06 24.80 36.50
CA VAL A 154 15.79 24.44 37.73
C VAL A 154 17.22 24.99 37.72
N CYS A 155 17.96 24.83 36.61
CA CYS A 155 19.32 25.36 36.47
C CYS A 155 19.34 26.89 36.62
N ALA A 156 18.44 27.59 35.94
CA ALA A 156 18.31 29.04 36.03
C ALA A 156 18.02 29.51 37.46
N THR A 157 17.22 28.74 38.21
CA THR A 157 16.95 29.03 39.61
C THR A 157 18.20 28.85 40.48
N ILE A 158 18.95 27.76 40.30
CA ILE A 158 20.20 27.50 41.02
C ILE A 158 21.24 28.59 40.73
N GLU A 159 21.35 29.03 39.48
CA GLU A 159 22.25 30.12 39.07
C GLU A 159 21.85 31.46 39.70
N ALA A 160 20.56 31.77 39.77
CA ALA A 160 20.05 32.96 40.43
C ALA A 160 20.31 32.96 41.95
N TYR A 161 20.36 31.79 42.59
CA TYR A 161 20.80 31.65 43.98
C TYR A 161 22.30 31.85 44.16
N ARG A 162 23.13 31.46 43.18
CA ARG A 162 24.59 31.66 43.20
C ARG A 162 24.99 33.11 42.93
N HIS A 163 24.21 33.85 42.14
CA HIS A 163 24.46 35.24 41.78
C HIS A 163 23.26 36.12 42.18
N PRO A 164 23.25 36.72 43.39
CA PRO A 164 22.10 37.44 43.94
C PRO A 164 21.80 38.82 43.29
N GLY A 165 21.98 38.95 41.98
CA GLY A 165 21.62 40.12 41.17
C GLY A 165 20.99 39.78 39.81
N THR A 166 20.87 38.50 39.46
CA THR A 166 20.22 38.04 38.22
C THR A 166 18.71 37.92 38.41
N GLU A 167 17.93 38.29 37.39
CA GLU A 167 16.48 38.17 37.37
C GLU A 167 16.07 36.73 37.70
N ARG A 168 15.41 36.54 38.85
CA ARG A 168 15.04 35.20 39.32
C ARG A 168 13.84 34.72 38.51
N ARG A 169 14.06 33.79 37.59
CA ARG A 169 12.95 32.97 37.08
C ARG A 169 12.60 31.98 38.18
N TRP A 170 11.59 32.29 38.98
CA TRP A 170 11.17 31.46 40.11
C TRP A 170 10.55 30.14 39.62
N LEU A 171 10.93 29.02 40.26
CA LEU A 171 10.25 27.72 40.16
C LEU A 171 8.79 27.76 40.63
N PHE A 172 8.46 28.80 41.40
CA PHE A 172 7.11 29.13 41.83
C PHE A 172 6.65 30.29 40.97
N GLY A 173 5.82 29.99 39.99
CA GLY A 173 5.23 30.99 39.12
C GLY A 173 4.35 31.95 39.91
N HIS A 174 4.11 33.14 39.36
CA HIS A 174 3.16 34.09 39.96
C HIS A 174 1.68 33.66 39.70
N SER A 175 1.47 32.50 39.08
CA SER A 175 0.20 31.97 38.59
C SER A 175 0.18 30.45 38.74
N ASN A 176 -0.97 29.87 39.13
CA ASN A 176 -1.18 28.41 39.26
C ASN A 176 -0.80 27.59 38.01
N LYS A 177 -0.70 28.22 36.83
CA LYS A 177 -0.33 27.56 35.57
C LYS A 177 1.19 27.44 35.36
N ASP A 178 1.97 28.20 36.11
CA ASP A 178 3.43 28.23 36.05
C ASP A 178 4.07 27.48 37.24
N ASP A 179 3.27 27.01 38.19
CA ASP A 179 3.72 26.21 39.33
C ASP A 179 3.86 24.74 38.95
N TYR A 180 5.12 24.29 38.85
CA TYR A 180 5.50 22.92 38.56
C TYR A 180 4.78 21.89 39.45
N PHE A 181 4.71 22.15 40.76
CA PHE A 181 4.12 21.21 41.71
C PHE A 181 2.59 21.12 41.59
N SER A 182 1.92 22.23 41.27
CA SER A 182 0.47 22.26 41.04
C SER A 182 0.11 21.49 39.76
N LEU A 183 0.90 21.67 38.70
CA LEU A 183 0.72 20.94 37.45
C LEU A 183 1.00 19.44 37.62
N LEU A 184 2.07 19.08 38.35
CA LEU A 184 2.40 17.69 38.65
C LEU A 184 1.34 17.01 39.52
N ALA A 185 0.78 17.71 40.52
CA ALA A 185 -0.30 17.20 41.34
C ALA A 185 -1.56 16.92 40.49
N SER A 186 -1.92 17.84 39.60
CA SER A 186 -3.04 17.64 38.66
C SER A 186 -2.79 16.45 37.72
N GLU A 187 -1.58 16.32 37.18
CA GLU A 187 -1.19 15.21 36.30
C GLU A 187 -1.29 13.86 37.03
N LEU A 188 -0.82 13.80 38.28
CA LEU A 188 -0.94 12.60 39.13
C LEU A 188 -2.39 12.26 39.46
N SER A 189 -3.24 13.26 39.73
CA SER A 189 -4.67 13.06 39.93
C SER A 189 -5.35 12.50 38.67
N THR A 190 -5.10 13.08 37.49
CA THR A 190 -5.61 12.54 36.23
C THR A 190 -5.17 11.10 36.00
N ARG A 191 -3.89 10.80 36.25
CA ARG A 191 -3.37 9.43 36.09
C ARG A 191 -4.00 8.42 37.05
N MET A 192 -4.38 8.86 38.26
CA MET A 192 -5.10 8.02 39.22
C MET A 192 -6.51 7.68 38.71
N GLU A 193 -7.23 8.67 38.17
CA GLU A 193 -8.55 8.45 37.55
C GLU A 193 -8.47 7.48 36.35
N GLU A 194 -7.40 7.59 35.55
CA GLU A 194 -7.14 6.64 34.45
C GLU A 194 -6.89 5.23 34.98
N TYR A 195 -6.08 5.06 36.03
CA TYR A 195 -5.85 3.75 36.63
C TYR A 195 -7.12 3.14 37.22
N GLU A 196 -7.96 3.94 37.89
CA GLU A 196 -9.27 3.48 38.39
C GLU A 196 -10.14 2.95 37.24
N LYS A 197 -10.20 3.68 36.12
CA LYS A 197 -10.92 3.25 34.92
C LYS A 197 -10.36 1.95 34.34
N TYR A 198 -9.04 1.80 34.26
CA TYR A 198 -8.41 0.58 33.75
C TYR A 198 -8.67 -0.61 34.68
N ILE A 199 -8.61 -0.43 36.00
CA ILE A 199 -8.94 -1.48 36.97
C ILE A 199 -10.40 -1.91 36.78
N TRP A 200 -11.33 -0.94 36.67
CA TRP A 200 -12.74 -1.23 36.42
C TRP A 200 -12.96 -2.01 35.11
N GLU A 201 -12.24 -1.64 34.05
CA GLU A 201 -12.31 -2.34 32.75
C GLU A 201 -11.76 -3.77 32.84
N ILE A 202 -10.66 -3.98 33.56
CA ILE A 202 -10.08 -5.31 33.83
C ILE A 202 -11.09 -6.16 34.62
N GLU A 203 -11.66 -5.63 35.69
CA GLU A 203 -12.64 -6.34 36.51
C GLU A 203 -13.87 -6.71 35.69
N ARG A 204 -14.39 -5.78 34.89
CA ARG A 204 -15.52 -6.04 34.00
C ARG A 204 -15.21 -7.07 32.92
N THR A 205 -14.00 -7.04 32.37
CA THR A 205 -13.56 -8.02 31.38
C THR A 205 -13.39 -9.40 32.00
N ALA A 206 -12.80 -9.49 33.20
CA ALA A 206 -12.66 -10.74 33.95
C ALA A 206 -14.02 -11.33 34.34
N GLU A 207 -14.97 -10.49 34.75
CA GLU A 207 -16.36 -10.88 34.99
C GLU A 207 -17.00 -11.42 33.71
N SER A 208 -16.82 -10.73 32.59
CA SER A 208 -17.32 -11.19 31.29
C SER A 208 -16.74 -12.55 30.91
N TRP A 209 -15.45 -12.81 31.14
CA TRP A 209 -14.85 -14.12 30.85
C TRP A 209 -15.40 -15.23 31.73
N ARG A 210 -15.83 -14.91 32.96
CA ARG A 210 -16.48 -15.86 33.86
C ARG A 210 -17.86 -16.27 33.36
N GLU A 211 -18.61 -15.33 32.80
CA GLU A 211 -19.97 -15.55 32.28
C GLU A 211 -20.00 -16.12 30.85
N ASN A 212 -19.03 -15.74 30.02
CA ASN A 212 -19.07 -15.90 28.57
C ASN A 212 -18.46 -17.23 28.09
N ARG A 213 -18.96 -18.36 28.60
CA ARG A 213 -18.47 -19.70 28.24
C ARG A 213 -18.93 -20.21 26.86
N ASN A 214 -19.95 -19.60 26.24
CA ASN A 214 -20.54 -20.09 25.00
C ASN A 214 -20.94 -18.93 24.06
N GLN A 215 -19.99 -18.29 23.37
CA GLN A 215 -20.33 -17.39 22.26
C GLN A 215 -20.65 -18.22 21.02
N ALA A 216 -21.86 -18.10 20.49
CA ALA A 216 -22.22 -18.77 19.25
C ALA A 216 -21.79 -17.92 18.04
N PRO A 217 -21.47 -18.52 16.88
CA PRO A 217 -21.05 -17.77 15.69
C PRO A 217 -22.05 -16.68 15.24
N GLN A 218 -23.35 -16.89 15.47
CA GLN A 218 -24.38 -15.88 15.23
C GLN A 218 -24.25 -14.60 16.09
N ASP A 219 -23.62 -14.69 17.26
CA ASP A 219 -23.41 -13.53 18.13
C ASP A 219 -22.34 -12.60 17.55
N ILE A 220 -21.32 -13.16 16.86
CA ILE A 220 -20.30 -12.37 16.15
C ILE A 220 -20.95 -11.58 15.01
N ALA A 221 -21.85 -12.19 14.24
CA ALA A 221 -22.55 -11.49 13.16
C ALA A 221 -23.42 -10.34 13.70
N ARG A 222 -24.10 -10.54 14.83
CA ARG A 222 -24.86 -9.48 15.51
C ARG A 222 -23.96 -8.37 16.06
N ILE A 223 -22.83 -8.73 16.67
CA ILE A 223 -21.82 -7.77 17.14
C ILE A 223 -21.30 -6.93 15.96
N LEU A 224 -20.99 -7.56 14.83
CA LEU A 224 -20.50 -6.86 13.64
C LEU A 224 -21.56 -5.90 13.06
N GLN A 225 -22.83 -6.32 13.00
CA GLN A 225 -23.93 -5.45 12.59
C GLN A 225 -24.08 -4.25 13.54
N ASN A 226 -24.00 -4.48 14.85
CA ASN A 226 -24.04 -3.41 15.84
C ASN A 226 -22.84 -2.47 15.73
N GLN A 227 -21.63 -3.00 15.57
CA GLN A 227 -20.41 -2.22 15.35
C GLN A 227 -20.52 -1.35 14.09
N ASN A 228 -21.03 -1.89 13.00
CA ASN A 228 -21.27 -1.12 11.78
C ASN A 228 -22.30 0.01 12.02
N GLY A 229 -23.37 -0.25 12.77
CA GLY A 229 -24.32 0.77 13.20
C GLY A 229 -23.67 1.89 14.02
N TYR A 230 -22.82 1.54 14.99
CA TYR A 230 -22.05 2.52 15.76
C TYR A 230 -21.08 3.32 14.90
N LEU A 231 -20.38 2.68 13.96
CA LEU A 231 -19.47 3.34 13.03
C LEU A 231 -20.20 4.34 12.14
N LEU A 232 -21.39 4.00 11.64
CA LEU A 232 -22.21 4.91 10.85
C LEU A 232 -22.69 6.11 11.66
N ALA A 233 -23.14 5.90 12.90
CA ALA A 233 -23.54 6.98 13.79
C ALA A 233 -22.35 7.90 14.14
N LEU A 234 -21.16 7.32 14.34
CA LEU A 234 -19.93 8.08 14.58
C LEU A 234 -19.50 8.85 13.34
N ALA A 235 -19.60 8.26 12.15
CA ALA A 235 -19.35 8.94 10.88
C ALA A 235 -20.28 10.12 10.68
N ASP A 236 -21.59 9.97 10.93
CA ASP A 236 -22.55 11.08 10.87
C ASP A 236 -22.19 12.19 11.86
N ARG A 237 -21.82 11.84 13.10
CA ARG A 237 -21.37 12.82 14.10
C ARG A 237 -20.09 13.54 13.68
N VAL A 238 -19.13 12.82 13.10
CA VAL A 238 -17.88 13.39 12.58
C VAL A 238 -18.16 14.29 11.38
N SER A 239 -19.03 13.89 10.45
CA SER A 239 -19.45 14.71 9.31
C SER A 239 -20.19 15.97 9.76
N PHE A 240 -21.07 15.86 10.75
CA PHE A 240 -21.74 17.01 11.36
C PHE A 240 -20.73 17.96 12.00
N LEU A 241 -19.75 17.45 12.76
CA LEU A 241 -18.71 18.24 13.38
C LEU A 241 -17.80 18.89 12.32
N HIS A 242 -17.39 18.14 11.30
CA HIS A 242 -16.59 18.64 10.19
C HIS A 242 -17.32 19.75 9.43
N GLY A 243 -18.61 19.56 9.14
CA GLY A 243 -19.44 20.59 8.52
C GLY A 243 -19.66 21.80 9.42
N ARG A 244 -19.60 21.66 10.76
CA ARG A 244 -19.58 22.81 11.68
C ARG A 244 -18.24 23.55 11.64
N ILE A 245 -17.13 22.81 11.68
CA ILE A 245 -15.78 23.38 11.61
C ILE A 245 -15.58 24.13 10.30
N GLU A 246 -15.99 23.56 9.16
CA GLU A 246 -15.87 24.24 7.87
C GLU A 246 -16.77 25.48 7.77
N ARG A 247 -17.98 25.44 8.34
CA ARG A 247 -18.82 26.64 8.44
C ARG A 247 -18.20 27.72 9.30
N GLU A 248 -17.62 27.35 10.43
CA GLU A 248 -16.95 28.28 11.34
C GLU A 248 -15.68 28.84 10.70
N LYS A 249 -14.87 28.01 10.03
CA LYS A 249 -13.71 28.44 9.26
C LYS A 249 -14.10 29.39 8.12
N ALA A 250 -15.15 29.10 7.36
CA ALA A 250 -15.65 29.98 6.32
C ALA A 250 -16.15 31.32 6.89
N PHE A 251 -16.80 31.30 8.06
CA PHE A 251 -17.18 32.51 8.79
C PHE A 251 -15.95 33.32 9.22
N TYR A 252 -14.92 32.68 9.77
CA TYR A 252 -13.66 33.34 10.13
C TYR A 252 -12.95 33.91 8.89
N GLU A 253 -12.91 33.19 7.77
CA GLU A 253 -12.30 33.67 6.53
C GLU A 253 -13.07 34.87 5.94
N GLN A 254 -14.41 34.88 6.05
CA GLN A 254 -15.25 35.98 5.57
C GLN A 254 -15.16 37.23 6.47
N HIS A 255 -15.02 37.07 7.78
CA HIS A 255 -14.96 38.19 8.73
C HIS A 255 -13.54 38.67 9.06
N PHE A 256 -12.50 37.84 8.86
CA PHE A 256 -11.11 38.14 9.19
C PHE A 256 -10.22 38.35 7.94
N LYS A 257 -10.78 38.26 6.73
CA LYS A 257 -10.21 38.93 5.54
C LYS A 257 -10.96 40.22 5.20
N PRO A 258 -10.77 41.29 6.00
CA PRO A 258 -10.67 42.63 5.44
C PRO A 258 -9.32 43.26 5.81
N ASN A 259 -8.61 43.75 4.78
CA ASN A 259 -7.31 44.44 4.76
C ASN A 259 -6.09 43.54 4.42
N ALA A 260 -6.05 43.12 3.15
CA ALA A 260 -4.80 43.21 2.37
C ALA A 260 -4.95 44.42 1.43
#